data_AF-A0A9E4F0T3-F1
#
_entry.id   AF-A0A9E4F0T3-F1
#
_cell.length_a   1.000
_cell.length_b   1.000
_cell.length_c   1.000
_cell.angle_alpha   90.00
_cell.angle_beta   90.00
_cell.angle_gamma   90.00
#
_symmetry.space_group_name_H-M   'P 1'
#
loop_
_entity.id
_entity.type
_entity.pdbx_description
1 polymer ?
#
loop_
_entity_poly.entity_id
_entity_poly.type
_entity_poly.pdbx_seq_one_letter_code
_entity_poly.pdbx_strand_id
1 'polypeptide(L)'
;LRQAFRVATSGCPGPVHLQFAGNEGQIDIGEAEMEVIIEEDFKELPPYRPEPEMARVKRAVELLEKAERPVIVSGGGVRSSGASKELIALAEKLNIPVATSLNGKDNIPGNHPLSVGVVGTYSRKSANRVVNAADLVFFVGTETGGMTTHFWAVPPIGTPAIQLDIEPEALARNYPLQAAVLGDA
;
A
#
# COMPACT_ATOMS: atom_id res chain seq x y z
N LEU A 1 -21.13 -15.85 7.30
CA LEU A 1 -20.30 -15.08 8.26
C LEU A 1 -18.81 -15.33 8.08
N ARG A 2 -18.29 -16.55 8.31
CA ARG A 2 -16.87 -16.89 8.08
C ARG A 2 -16.28 -16.39 6.75
N GLN A 3 -16.94 -16.72 5.63
CA GLN A 3 -16.54 -16.23 4.30
C GLN A 3 -16.44 -14.69 4.22
N ALA A 4 -17.30 -13.96 4.93
CA ALA A 4 -17.24 -12.50 4.95
C ALA A 4 -15.95 -11.99 5.59
N PHE A 5 -15.49 -12.60 6.68
CA PHE A 5 -14.20 -12.26 7.28
C PHE A 5 -13.04 -12.61 6.33
N ARG A 6 -13.07 -13.77 5.67
CA ARG A 6 -12.04 -14.14 4.69
C ARG A 6 -11.93 -13.11 3.56
N VAL A 7 -13.06 -12.71 2.99
CA VAL A 7 -13.11 -11.70 1.92
C VAL A 7 -12.70 -10.32 2.44
N ALA A 8 -13.13 -9.93 3.64
CA ALA A 8 -12.83 -8.61 4.20
C ALA A 8 -11.36 -8.41 4.55
N THR A 9 -10.63 -9.50 4.83
CA THR A 9 -9.25 -9.45 5.36
C THR A 9 -8.18 -9.86 4.36
N SER A 10 -8.50 -10.66 3.34
CA SER A 10 -7.50 -11.19 2.39
C SER A 10 -7.20 -10.22 1.24
N GLY A 11 -5.99 -10.34 0.66
CA GLY A 11 -5.59 -9.54 -0.49
C GLY A 11 -5.57 -8.05 -0.16
N CYS A 12 -6.31 -7.24 -0.92
CA CYS A 12 -6.60 -5.84 -0.58
C CYS A 12 -7.83 -5.76 0.35
N PRO A 13 -7.66 -5.57 1.68
CA PRO A 13 -8.76 -5.69 2.63
C PRO A 13 -9.81 -4.59 2.48
N GLY A 14 -11.08 -4.94 2.72
CA GLY A 14 -12.19 -4.04 2.43
C GLY A 14 -13.54 -4.46 3.02
N PRO A 15 -14.58 -3.64 2.82
CA PRO A 15 -15.91 -3.92 3.35
C PRO A 15 -16.57 -5.11 2.63
N VAL A 16 -17.41 -5.85 3.36
CA VAL A 16 -18.24 -6.92 2.81
C VAL A 16 -19.71 -6.64 3.15
N HIS A 17 -20.58 -6.83 2.17
CA HIS A 17 -22.03 -6.75 2.34
C HIS A 17 -22.62 -8.16 2.42
N LEU A 18 -23.46 -8.40 3.42
CA LEU A 18 -24.20 -9.66 3.59
C LEU A 18 -25.68 -9.40 3.34
N GLN A 19 -26.22 -10.05 2.31
CA GLN A 19 -27.65 -10.05 2.02
C GLN A 19 -28.24 -11.40 2.44
N PHE A 20 -29.28 -11.36 3.27
CA PHE A 20 -30.00 -12.55 3.71
C PHE A 20 -31.30 -12.68 2.91
N ALA A 21 -31.48 -13.81 2.24
CA ALA A 21 -32.68 -14.08 1.47
C ALA A 21 -33.91 -14.10 2.38
N GLY A 22 -35.01 -13.47 1.93
CA GLY A 22 -36.25 -13.38 2.70
C GLY A 22 -36.29 -12.23 3.73
N ASN A 23 -35.19 -11.48 3.91
CA ASN A 23 -35.17 -10.30 4.75
C ASN A 23 -35.03 -9.02 3.88
N GLU A 24 -36.18 -8.41 3.57
CA GLU A 24 -36.30 -7.18 2.78
C GLU A 24 -36.44 -5.92 3.68
N GLY A 25 -35.67 -5.86 4.78
CA GLY A 25 -35.71 -4.76 5.74
C GLY A 25 -36.68 -4.97 6.90
N GLN A 26 -37.07 -6.22 7.14
CA GLN A 26 -37.83 -6.62 8.33
C GLN A 26 -36.87 -6.74 9.51
N ILE A 27 -37.29 -6.27 10.68
CA ILE A 27 -36.53 -6.48 11.91
C ILE A 27 -36.77 -7.91 12.36
N ASP A 28 -35.78 -8.79 12.17
CA ASP A 28 -35.79 -10.11 12.76
C ASP A 28 -35.62 -9.99 14.28
N ILE A 29 -36.58 -10.52 15.04
CA ILE A 29 -36.63 -10.48 16.51
C ILE A 29 -36.24 -11.83 17.13
N GLY A 30 -35.90 -12.82 16.29
CA GLY A 30 -35.53 -14.17 16.71
C GLY A 30 -34.05 -14.23 17.10
N GLU A 31 -33.77 -14.73 18.30
CA GLU A 31 -32.43 -15.04 18.75
C GLU A 31 -32.17 -16.54 18.59
N ALA A 32 -30.96 -16.91 18.15
CA ALA A 32 -30.50 -18.28 18.11
C ALA A 32 -29.16 -18.38 18.83
N GLU A 33 -29.03 -19.30 19.78
CA GLU A 33 -27.75 -19.64 20.38
C GLU A 33 -26.96 -20.49 19.38
N MET A 34 -25.98 -19.86 18.73
CA MET A 34 -25.08 -20.52 17.79
C MET A 34 -23.65 -20.44 18.31
N GLU A 35 -22.91 -21.54 18.18
CA GLU A 35 -21.47 -21.52 18.41
C GLU A 35 -20.79 -20.67 17.34
N VAL A 36 -20.04 -19.64 17.77
CA VAL A 36 -19.31 -18.76 16.87
C VAL A 36 -18.04 -19.47 16.42
N ILE A 37 -17.99 -19.86 15.15
CA ILE A 37 -16.79 -20.44 14.55
C ILE A 37 -15.85 -19.31 14.13
N ILE A 38 -14.73 -19.18 14.83
CA ILE A 38 -13.66 -18.24 14.51
C ILE A 38 -12.56 -18.99 13.75
N GLU A 39 -12.08 -18.40 12.67
CA GLU A 39 -10.94 -18.93 11.92
C GLU A 39 -9.69 -18.16 12.31
N GLU A 40 -8.75 -18.82 12.99
CA GLU A 40 -7.56 -18.20 13.54
C GLU A 40 -6.73 -17.47 12.48
N ASP A 41 -6.59 -18.06 11.28
CA ASP A 41 -5.79 -17.49 10.18
C ASP A 41 -6.32 -16.12 9.70
N PHE A 42 -7.59 -15.80 9.93
CA PHE A 42 -8.24 -14.58 9.45
C PHE A 42 -8.44 -13.53 10.56
N LYS A 43 -7.71 -13.66 11.67
CA LYS A 43 -7.68 -12.67 12.77
C LYS A 43 -6.72 -11.52 12.51
N GLU A 44 -5.77 -11.70 11.60
CA GLU A 44 -4.72 -10.74 11.28
C GLU A 44 -4.88 -10.14 9.87
N LEU A 45 -4.21 -9.01 9.65
CA LEU A 45 -4.24 -8.26 8.39
C LEU A 45 -2.83 -8.10 7.83
N PRO A 46 -2.57 -8.48 6.56
CA PRO A 46 -3.33 -9.49 5.81
C PRO A 46 -3.12 -10.89 6.43
N PRO A 47 -4.08 -11.82 6.28
CA PRO A 47 -4.00 -13.18 6.80
C PRO A 47 -2.95 -14.04 6.08
N TYR A 48 -2.67 -13.70 4.81
CA TYR A 48 -1.63 -14.33 4.00
C TYR A 48 -0.67 -13.26 3.50
N ARG A 49 0.62 -13.56 3.60
CA ARG A 49 1.71 -12.68 3.17
C ARG A 49 2.44 -13.35 2.00
N PRO A 50 2.00 -13.13 0.74
CA PRO A 50 2.62 -13.77 -0.41
C PRO A 50 4.07 -13.31 -0.56
N GLU A 51 4.98 -14.28 -0.71
CA GLU A 51 6.39 -13.99 -0.96
C GLU A 51 6.61 -13.56 -2.41
N PRO A 52 7.33 -12.45 -2.64
CA PRO A 52 7.62 -12.02 -4.00
C PRO A 52 8.67 -12.90 -4.68
N GLU A 53 8.62 -12.95 -6.01
CA GLU A 53 9.70 -13.56 -6.79
C GLU A 53 11.03 -12.84 -6.52
N MET A 54 12.02 -13.56 -5.98
CA MET A 54 13.32 -12.96 -5.62
C MET A 54 14.04 -12.27 -6.77
N ALA A 55 13.82 -12.69 -8.02
CA ALA A 55 14.36 -12.00 -9.19
C ALA A 55 13.81 -10.58 -9.36
N ARG A 56 12.51 -10.39 -9.05
CA ARG A 56 11.85 -9.07 -9.07
C ARG A 56 12.36 -8.17 -7.95
N VAL A 57 12.56 -8.74 -6.76
CA VAL A 57 13.14 -8.02 -5.61
C VAL A 57 14.56 -7.55 -5.92
N LYS A 58 15.43 -8.44 -6.43
CA LYS A 58 16.80 -8.08 -6.83
C LYS A 58 16.79 -6.96 -7.88
N ARG A 59 15.92 -7.06 -8.88
CA ARG A 59 15.78 -6.02 -9.91
C ARG A 59 15.36 -4.66 -9.32
N ALA A 60 14.42 -4.65 -8.38
CA ALA A 60 14.01 -3.42 -7.70
C ALA A 60 15.18 -2.80 -6.91
N VAL A 61 15.93 -3.60 -6.16
CA VAL A 61 17.10 -3.13 -5.40
C VAL A 61 18.18 -2.56 -6.32
N GLU A 62 18.53 -3.25 -7.41
CA GLU A 62 19.51 -2.75 -8.39
C GLU A 62 19.12 -1.40 -8.99
N LEU A 63 17.82 -1.15 -9.18
CA LEU A 63 17.31 0.11 -9.70
C LEU A 63 17.38 1.21 -8.65
N LEU A 64 17.02 0.90 -7.40
CA LEU A 64 17.13 1.83 -6.27
C LEU A 64 18.58 2.26 -6.02
N GLU A 65 19.54 1.33 -6.11
CA GLU A 65 20.97 1.61 -5.92
C GLU A 65 21.58 2.44 -7.05
N LYS A 66 21.01 2.39 -8.27
CA LYS A 66 21.49 3.14 -9.44
C LYS A 66 20.87 4.52 -9.59
N ALA A 67 19.73 4.78 -8.95
CA ALA A 67 19.04 6.05 -9.03
C ALA A 67 19.82 7.14 -8.28
N GLU A 68 19.90 8.34 -8.86
CA GLU A 68 20.58 9.48 -8.23
C GLU A 68 19.66 10.20 -7.23
N ARG A 69 18.35 10.21 -7.50
CA ARG A 69 17.33 10.91 -6.70
C ARG A 69 16.09 10.02 -6.50
N PRO A 70 16.24 8.79 -5.95
CA PRO A 70 15.10 7.94 -5.68
C PRO A 70 14.21 8.55 -4.57
N VAL A 71 12.91 8.28 -4.64
CA VAL A 71 11.95 8.61 -3.58
C VAL A 71 11.03 7.42 -3.34
N ILE A 72 10.79 7.09 -2.07
CA ILE A 72 9.76 6.10 -1.68
C ILE A 72 8.44 6.83 -1.47
N VAL A 73 7.35 6.29 -2.03
CA VAL A 73 5.98 6.69 -1.74
C VAL A 73 5.28 5.54 -1.02
N SER A 74 5.11 5.69 0.29
CA SER A 74 4.51 4.67 1.15
C SER A 74 3.01 4.88 1.33
N GLY A 75 2.21 3.83 1.12
CA GLY A 75 0.76 3.86 1.21
C GLY A 75 0.15 3.15 2.40
N GLY A 76 -1.18 3.04 2.38
CA GLY A 76 -1.93 2.32 3.41
C GLY A 76 -1.62 0.82 3.50
N GLY A 77 -1.11 0.20 2.45
CA GLY A 77 -0.69 -1.21 2.45
C GLY A 77 0.45 -1.49 3.43
N VAL A 78 1.42 -0.57 3.58
CA VAL A 78 2.46 -0.69 4.61
C VAL A 78 1.85 -0.68 6.01
N ARG A 79 0.87 0.21 6.24
CA ARG A 79 0.15 0.29 7.51
C ARG A 79 -0.64 -0.98 7.79
N SER A 80 -1.32 -1.51 6.78
CA SER A 80 -2.10 -2.76 6.89
C SER A 80 -1.19 -3.96 7.16
N SER A 81 -0.01 -4.02 6.54
CA SER A 81 0.99 -5.06 6.76
C SER A 81 1.69 -4.95 8.13
N GLY A 82 1.76 -3.74 8.69
CA GLY A 82 2.55 -3.45 9.90
C GLY A 82 4.04 -3.22 9.61
N ALA A 83 4.41 -2.94 8.35
CA ALA A 83 5.79 -2.94 7.85
C ALA A 83 6.55 -1.60 8.03
N SER A 84 6.09 -0.73 8.93
CA SER A 84 6.70 0.61 9.12
C SER A 84 8.17 0.53 9.52
N LYS A 85 8.58 -0.48 10.30
CA LYS A 85 9.97 -0.63 10.75
C LYS A 85 10.87 -1.04 9.61
N GLU A 86 10.42 -1.96 8.79
CA GLU A 86 11.08 -2.51 7.61
C GLU A 86 11.25 -1.43 6.54
N LEU A 87 10.19 -0.64 6.32
CA LEU A 87 10.22 0.55 5.44
C LEU A 87 11.28 1.54 5.88
N ILE A 88 11.32 1.90 7.18
CA ILE A 88 12.30 2.85 7.73
C ILE A 88 13.71 2.27 7.60
N ALA A 89 13.92 1.01 7.93
CA ALA A 89 15.23 0.36 7.82
C ALA A 89 15.75 0.35 6.37
N LEU A 90 14.87 0.10 5.39
CA LEU A 90 15.21 0.19 3.97
C LEU A 90 15.59 1.63 3.57
N ALA A 91 14.77 2.60 3.96
CA ALA A 91 14.99 4.01 3.68
C ALA A 91 16.31 4.51 4.28
N GLU A 92 16.61 4.16 5.54
CA GLU A 92 17.87 4.51 6.21
C GLU A 92 19.08 3.86 5.53
N LYS A 93 18.97 2.56 5.20
CA LYS A 93 20.07 1.81 4.59
C LYS A 93 20.49 2.36 3.23
N LEU A 94 19.51 2.80 2.44
CA LEU A 94 19.74 3.36 1.11
C LEU A 94 19.77 4.90 1.10
N ASN A 95 19.55 5.53 2.26
CA ASN A 95 19.41 6.97 2.43
C ASN A 95 18.37 7.60 1.47
N ILE A 96 17.21 6.94 1.34
CA ILE A 96 16.14 7.34 0.41
C ILE A 96 15.06 8.13 1.16
N PRO A 97 14.70 9.35 0.70
CA PRO A 97 13.60 10.10 1.28
C PRO A 97 12.25 9.39 1.10
N VAL A 98 11.39 9.49 2.11
CA VAL A 98 10.08 8.84 2.18
C VAL A 98 8.98 9.89 2.18
N ALA A 99 8.17 9.90 1.12
CA ALA A 99 6.86 10.51 1.09
C ALA A 99 5.79 9.47 1.44
N THR A 100 4.65 9.92 1.96
CA THR A 100 3.53 9.04 2.28
C THR A 100 2.28 9.44 1.51
N SER A 101 1.39 8.49 1.22
CA SER A 101 -0.01 8.83 0.94
C SER A 101 -0.67 9.40 2.21
N LEU A 102 -1.93 9.87 2.07
CA LEU A 102 -2.70 10.32 3.24
C LEU A 102 -3.00 9.18 4.21
N ASN A 103 -3.36 7.99 3.71
CA ASN A 103 -3.67 6.81 4.52
C ASN A 103 -2.43 6.05 5.04
N GLY A 104 -1.22 6.44 4.62
CA GLY A 104 0.05 5.95 5.15
C GLY A 104 0.85 6.99 5.92
N LYS A 105 0.24 8.12 6.33
CA LYS A 105 0.93 9.27 6.93
C LYS A 105 1.73 8.97 8.21
N ASP A 106 1.43 7.85 8.86
CA ASP A 106 2.01 7.36 10.11
C ASP A 106 3.03 6.23 9.89
N ASN A 107 3.31 5.84 8.64
CA ASN A 107 4.30 4.80 8.33
C ASN A 107 5.74 5.24 8.63
N ILE A 108 6.00 6.55 8.70
CA ILE A 108 7.27 7.13 9.13
C ILE A 108 7.00 8.29 10.10
N PRO A 109 7.75 8.42 11.22
CA PRO A 109 7.60 9.57 12.11
C PRO A 109 7.82 10.89 11.36
N GLY A 110 6.92 11.85 11.54
CA GLY A 110 6.98 13.12 10.82
C GLY A 110 8.22 13.98 11.13
N ASN A 111 8.94 13.69 12.21
CA ASN A 111 10.21 14.31 12.59
C ASN A 111 11.44 13.50 12.15
N HIS A 112 11.26 12.37 11.46
CA HIS A 112 12.36 11.58 10.93
C HIS A 112 13.10 12.37 9.83
N PRO A 113 14.43 12.35 9.78
CA PRO A 113 15.20 13.13 8.79
C PRO A 113 14.87 12.79 7.33
N LEU A 114 14.47 11.55 7.05
CA LEU A 114 14.04 11.10 5.72
C LEU A 114 12.55 11.33 5.43
N SER A 115 11.76 11.82 6.39
CA SER A 115 10.33 12.08 6.18
C SER A 115 10.11 13.37 5.40
N VAL A 116 9.53 13.25 4.21
CA VAL A 116 9.19 14.38 3.33
C VAL A 116 7.76 14.90 3.58
N GLY A 117 6.91 14.05 4.15
CA GLY A 117 5.50 14.30 4.41
C GLY A 117 4.56 13.70 3.36
N VAL A 118 3.29 14.08 3.45
CA VAL A 118 2.22 13.54 2.59
C VAL A 118 2.31 14.10 1.17
N VAL A 119 2.35 13.23 0.15
CA VAL A 119 2.30 13.56 -1.29
C VAL A 119 0.85 13.56 -1.81
N GLY A 120 0.62 14.23 -2.94
CA GLY A 120 -0.65 14.17 -3.67
C GLY A 120 -1.49 15.44 -3.58
N THR A 121 -2.81 15.30 -3.60
CA THR A 121 -3.74 16.44 -3.66
C THR A 121 -3.89 17.17 -2.33
N TYR A 122 -3.82 16.45 -1.20
CA TYR A 122 -3.87 17.05 0.15
C TYR A 122 -2.49 17.36 0.74
N SER A 123 -1.50 17.52 -0.13
CA SER A 123 -0.07 17.54 0.19
C SER A 123 0.46 18.89 0.64
N ARG A 124 1.66 18.86 1.26
CA ARG A 124 2.52 20.04 1.36
C ARG A 124 3.29 20.22 0.05
N LYS A 125 3.44 21.47 -0.40
CA LYS A 125 4.23 21.80 -1.60
C LYS A 125 5.65 21.20 -1.59
N SER A 126 6.26 21.02 -0.42
CA SER A 126 7.56 20.38 -0.27
C SER A 126 7.56 18.91 -0.71
N ALA A 127 6.57 18.12 -0.28
CA ALA A 127 6.47 16.71 -0.63
C ALA A 127 6.27 16.51 -2.13
N ASN A 128 5.36 17.29 -2.73
CA ASN A 128 5.15 17.22 -4.18
C ASN A 128 6.39 17.64 -4.98
N ARG A 129 7.17 18.63 -4.51
CA ARG A 129 8.43 19.01 -5.19
C ARG A 129 9.47 17.91 -5.17
N VAL A 130 9.64 17.23 -4.04
CA VAL A 130 10.63 16.14 -3.90
C VAL A 130 10.24 14.97 -4.80
N VAL A 131 8.98 14.53 -4.75
CA VAL A 131 8.50 13.42 -5.60
C VAL A 131 8.55 13.77 -7.08
N ASN A 132 8.27 15.02 -7.46
CA ASN A 132 8.34 15.46 -8.86
C ASN A 132 9.79 15.61 -9.39
N ALA A 133 10.77 15.81 -8.51
CA ALA A 133 12.18 15.90 -8.87
C ALA A 133 12.89 14.54 -8.90
N ALA A 134 12.19 13.47 -8.51
CA ALA A 134 12.72 12.11 -8.46
C ALA A 134 13.02 11.59 -9.87
N ASP A 135 14.16 10.90 -10.02
CA ASP A 135 14.47 10.15 -11.23
C ASP A 135 13.96 8.70 -11.18
N LEU A 136 13.57 8.23 -9.99
CA LEU A 136 12.92 6.94 -9.74
C LEU A 136 11.96 7.06 -8.55
N VAL A 137 10.72 6.58 -8.71
CA VAL A 137 9.74 6.51 -7.61
C VAL A 137 9.43 5.07 -7.25
N PHE A 138 9.60 4.71 -5.99
CA PHE A 138 9.22 3.40 -5.48
C PHE A 138 7.90 3.49 -4.69
N PHE A 139 6.82 3.03 -5.32
CA PHE A 139 5.50 2.92 -4.72
C PHE A 139 5.42 1.65 -3.87
N VAL A 140 5.11 1.79 -2.57
CA VAL A 140 5.05 0.66 -1.63
C VAL A 140 3.69 0.61 -0.97
N GLY A 141 2.92 -0.45 -1.28
CA GLY A 141 1.59 -0.69 -0.72
C GLY A 141 0.66 0.52 -0.90
N THR A 142 0.66 1.13 -2.08
CA THR A 142 -0.04 2.39 -2.32
C THR A 142 -0.77 2.38 -3.65
N GLU A 143 -2.02 2.82 -3.62
CA GLU A 143 -2.75 3.12 -4.84
C GLU A 143 -2.11 4.33 -5.53
N THR A 144 -1.74 4.14 -6.80
CA THR A 144 -1.23 5.19 -7.68
C THR A 144 -2.35 6.02 -8.33
N GLY A 145 -3.47 6.16 -7.63
CA GLY A 145 -4.63 6.95 -8.05
C GLY A 145 -4.47 8.45 -7.81
N GLY A 146 -5.38 9.25 -8.38
CA GLY A 146 -5.25 10.71 -8.42
C GLY A 146 -5.12 11.42 -7.07
N MET A 147 -5.57 10.83 -5.96
CA MET A 147 -5.38 11.47 -4.65
C MET A 147 -3.94 11.42 -4.16
N THR A 148 -3.28 10.27 -4.33
CA THR A 148 -1.85 10.08 -4.00
C THR A 148 -0.95 10.78 -5.02
N THR A 149 -1.34 10.76 -6.29
CA THR A 149 -0.47 11.22 -7.40
C THR A 149 -0.78 12.61 -7.90
N HIS A 150 -1.66 13.34 -7.20
CA HIS A 150 -2.16 14.64 -7.63
C HIS A 150 -2.71 14.63 -9.08
N PHE A 151 -3.67 13.74 -9.32
CA PHE A 151 -4.24 13.47 -10.64
C PHE A 151 -3.16 13.13 -11.68
N TRP A 152 -2.23 12.25 -11.29
CA TRP A 152 -1.09 11.78 -12.09
C TRP A 152 -0.11 12.88 -12.54
N ALA A 153 -0.14 14.04 -11.87
CA ALA A 153 0.82 15.12 -12.09
C ALA A 153 2.09 14.96 -11.25
N VAL A 154 2.05 14.17 -10.16
CA VAL A 154 3.16 14.01 -9.21
C VAL A 154 3.29 12.55 -8.74
N PRO A 155 4.29 11.79 -9.22
CA PRO A 155 5.16 12.13 -10.35
C PRO A 155 4.36 12.13 -11.68
N PRO A 156 4.82 12.85 -12.71
CA PRO A 156 4.21 12.81 -14.03
C PRO A 156 4.19 11.39 -14.61
N ILE A 157 3.18 11.07 -15.41
CA ILE A 157 3.19 9.82 -16.20
C ILE A 157 4.45 9.79 -17.07
N GLY A 158 5.17 8.67 -17.04
CA GLY A 158 6.45 8.49 -17.73
C GLY A 158 7.66 8.53 -16.80
N THR A 159 7.52 9.03 -15.57
CA THR A 159 8.57 8.90 -14.55
C THR A 159 8.85 7.42 -14.28
N PRO A 160 10.13 6.99 -14.30
CA PRO A 160 10.53 5.66 -13.87
C PRO A 160 9.94 5.28 -12.52
N ALA A 161 9.34 4.10 -12.44
CA ALA A 161 8.73 3.63 -11.20
C ALA A 161 9.03 2.17 -10.89
N ILE A 162 9.03 1.85 -9.60
CA ILE A 162 8.94 0.49 -9.05
C ILE A 162 7.64 0.45 -8.25
N GLN A 163 6.96 -0.69 -8.24
CA GLN A 163 5.79 -0.89 -7.37
C GLN A 163 5.86 -2.22 -6.65
N LEU A 164 5.66 -2.17 -5.33
CA LEU A 164 5.40 -3.32 -4.46
C LEU A 164 3.94 -3.25 -4.02
N ASP A 165 3.16 -4.25 -4.40
CA ASP A 165 1.75 -4.33 -4.04
C ASP A 165 1.31 -5.79 -3.89
N ILE A 166 0.35 -6.03 -3.00
CA ILE A 166 -0.25 -7.35 -2.77
C ILE A 166 -1.30 -7.66 -3.85
N GLU A 167 -1.89 -6.62 -4.45
CA GLU A 167 -2.90 -6.74 -5.49
C GLU A 167 -2.26 -6.73 -6.89
N PRO A 168 -2.29 -7.84 -7.64
CA PRO A 168 -1.67 -7.92 -8.96
C PRO A 168 -2.24 -6.90 -9.96
N GLU A 169 -3.54 -6.58 -9.87
CA GLU A 169 -4.17 -5.59 -10.77
C GLU A 169 -3.71 -4.15 -10.50
N ALA A 170 -3.11 -3.87 -9.35
CA ALA A 170 -2.55 -2.56 -9.03
C ALA A 170 -1.21 -2.32 -9.75
N LEU A 171 -0.46 -3.37 -10.03
CA LEU A 171 0.87 -3.29 -10.64
C LEU A 171 0.79 -2.80 -12.09
N ALA A 172 1.55 -1.74 -12.39
CA ALA A 172 1.64 -1.12 -13.72
C ALA A 172 0.32 -0.55 -14.27
N ARG A 173 -0.70 -0.39 -13.41
CA ARG A 173 -1.99 0.18 -13.80
C ARG A 173 -1.89 1.62 -14.30
N ASN A 174 -1.01 2.42 -13.68
CA ASN A 174 -0.91 3.87 -13.98
C ASN A 174 0.48 4.29 -14.46
N TYR A 175 1.56 3.64 -14.03
CA TYR A 175 2.94 4.05 -14.33
C TYR A 175 3.71 2.96 -15.08
N PRO A 176 4.64 3.32 -15.97
CA PRO A 176 5.52 2.37 -16.62
C PRO A 176 6.55 1.83 -15.62
N LEU A 177 6.29 0.66 -15.05
CA LEU A 177 7.16 0.07 -14.04
C LEU A 177 8.44 -0.50 -14.67
N GLN A 178 9.59 -0.14 -14.10
CA GLN A 178 10.86 -0.79 -14.38
C GLN A 178 11.03 -2.10 -13.60
N ALA A 179 10.30 -2.23 -12.48
CA ALA A 179 10.13 -3.47 -11.73
C ALA A 179 8.76 -3.49 -11.03
N ALA A 180 8.11 -4.65 -11.06
CA ALA A 180 6.86 -4.92 -10.36
C ALA A 180 7.12 -6.07 -9.39
N VAL A 181 6.81 -5.86 -8.11
CA VAL A 181 7.01 -6.82 -7.03
C VAL A 181 5.63 -7.16 -6.47
N LEU A 182 5.15 -8.37 -6.78
CA LEU A 182 3.90 -8.87 -6.22
C LEU A 182 4.20 -9.49 -4.85
N GLY A 183 3.69 -8.91 -3.79
CA GLY A 183 3.96 -9.37 -2.44
C GLY A 183 3.34 -8.48 -1.38
N ASP A 184 3.32 -8.96 -0.14
CA ASP A 184 3.02 -8.11 1.01
C ASP A 184 4.09 -7.03 1.19
N ALA A 185 3.68 -5.88 1.72
CA ALA A 185 4.52 -4.69 1.85
C ALA A 185 5.59 -4.82 2.96
#